data_AF-A0A850BFM0-F1
#
_entry.id   AF-A0A850BFM0-F1
#
_cell.length_a   1.000
_cell.length_b   1.000
_cell.length_c   1.000
_cell.angle_alpha   90.00
_cell.angle_beta   90.00
_cell.angle_gamma   90.00
#
_symmetry.space_group_name_H-M   'P 1'
#
loop_
_entity.id
_entity.type
_entity.pdbx_description
1 polymer ?
#
loop_
_entity_poly.entity_id
_entity_poly.type
_entity_poly.pdbx_seq_one_letter_code
_entity_poly.pdbx_strand_id
1 'polypeptide(L)'
;PTASLEEREDAATLRRREQALFDRKATEGGYVLVTFSGARWFSRTPVLLTTPERTILRYDVRSTASFEDATRADLTRETKQVLSFIGVASALSRSASGDATSGPLPRFAGLEHRLREVLDVLLPAAGCSYLGVDPTRLEPLFETREGRVVELDELPKSARHLTAFGVLTLRALAAAYPGKDAREAEGVVLLDDAETHMELHLQRALGSLLRKALPKVQWILTTSSPAVTLGCDTEEVLALRRATATGRVELFEGPLAVVH
;
A
#
# COMPACT_ATOMS: atom_id res chain seq x y z
N PRO A 1 8.14 -7.99 23.21
CA PRO A 1 7.18 -8.37 24.27
C PRO A 1 5.90 -8.93 23.64
N THR A 2 5.77 -10.25 23.62
CA THR A 2 4.55 -10.95 23.19
C THR A 2 3.46 -10.66 24.23
N ALA A 3 2.37 -10.00 23.82
CA ALA A 3 1.19 -9.87 24.66
C ALA A 3 0.70 -11.27 25.01
N SER A 4 0.71 -11.64 26.29
CA SER A 4 0.12 -12.89 26.76
C SER A 4 -1.39 -12.75 26.71
N LEU A 5 -1.98 -13.08 25.57
CA LEU A 5 -3.41 -13.35 25.48
C LEU A 5 -3.64 -14.65 26.25
N GLU A 6 -4.26 -14.58 27.43
CA GLU A 6 -4.75 -15.77 28.15
C GLU A 6 -5.83 -16.42 27.29
N GLU A 7 -5.39 -17.22 26.33
CA GLU A 7 -6.24 -17.77 25.28
C GLU A 7 -6.81 -19.12 25.74
N ARG A 8 -8.13 -19.24 25.71
CA ARG A 8 -8.82 -20.52 25.96
C ARG A 8 -8.38 -21.56 24.92
N GLU A 9 -8.20 -22.82 25.32
CA GLU A 9 -7.71 -23.90 24.43
C GLU A 9 -8.51 -24.04 23.12
N ASP A 10 -9.82 -23.79 23.18
CA ASP A 10 -10.70 -23.80 22.01
C ASP A 10 -10.35 -22.68 21.01
N ALA A 11 -10.04 -21.48 21.51
CA ALA A 11 -9.62 -20.34 20.68
C ALA A 11 -8.23 -20.57 20.08
N ALA A 12 -7.31 -21.15 20.85
CA ALA A 12 -5.99 -21.52 20.36
C ALA A 12 -6.07 -22.59 19.25
N THR A 13 -7.01 -23.54 19.38
CA THR A 13 -7.26 -24.59 18.38
C THR A 13 -7.88 -24.01 17.11
N LEU A 14 -8.83 -23.06 17.25
CA LEU A 14 -9.41 -22.33 16.13
C LEU A 14 -8.34 -21.53 15.37
N ARG A 15 -7.51 -20.75 16.08
CA ARG A 15 -6.41 -19.97 15.47
C ARG A 15 -5.45 -20.86 14.69
N ARG A 16 -5.06 -22.02 15.23
CA ARG A 16 -4.19 -22.98 14.51
C ARG A 16 -4.84 -23.50 13.23
N ARG A 17 -6.16 -23.75 13.23
CA ARG A 17 -6.91 -24.18 12.05
C ARG A 17 -7.01 -23.06 11.01
N GLU A 18 -7.28 -21.84 11.45
CA GLU A 18 -7.30 -20.65 10.59
C GLU A 18 -5.93 -20.40 9.97
N GLN A 19 -4.87 -20.40 10.77
CA GLN A 19 -3.49 -20.26 10.29
C GLN A 19 -3.16 -21.35 9.25
N ALA A 20 -3.47 -22.62 9.53
CA ALA A 20 -3.23 -23.70 8.58
C ALA A 20 -4.05 -23.56 7.28
N LEU A 21 -5.25 -22.98 7.35
CA LEU A 21 -6.08 -22.67 6.18
C LEU A 21 -5.50 -21.50 5.37
N PHE A 22 -5.04 -20.44 6.04
CA PHE A 22 -4.36 -19.31 5.38
C PHE A 22 -3.03 -19.72 4.76
N ASP A 23 -2.24 -20.56 5.44
CA ASP A 23 -0.97 -21.11 4.91
C ASP A 23 -1.22 -21.99 3.68
N ARG A 24 -2.28 -22.80 3.70
CA ARG A 24 -2.68 -23.62 2.54
C ARG A 24 -3.14 -22.74 1.37
N LYS A 25 -4.00 -21.76 1.63
CA LYS A 25 -4.43 -20.79 0.60
C LYS A 25 -3.27 -19.97 0.04
N ALA A 26 -2.31 -19.61 0.88
CA ALA A 26 -1.07 -18.97 0.44
C ALA A 26 -0.32 -19.87 -0.57
N THR A 27 -0.28 -21.17 -0.30
CA THR A 27 0.42 -22.14 -1.14
C THR A 27 -0.28 -22.40 -2.48
N GLU A 28 -1.61 -22.33 -2.55
CA GLU A 28 -2.42 -22.70 -3.73
C GLU A 28 -2.76 -21.53 -4.68
N GLY A 29 -2.54 -20.27 -4.27
CA GLY A 29 -2.82 -19.11 -5.12
C GLY A 29 -2.38 -17.75 -4.57
N GLY A 30 -1.78 -17.74 -3.37
CA GLY A 30 -1.29 -16.54 -2.69
C GLY A 30 -2.40 -15.62 -2.17
N TYR A 31 -2.28 -15.19 -0.91
CA TYR A 31 -2.92 -13.96 -0.48
C TYR A 31 -1.89 -12.83 -0.59
N VAL A 32 -2.32 -11.63 -0.98
CA VAL A 32 -1.42 -10.47 -1.01
C VAL A 32 -1.36 -9.86 0.38
N LEU A 33 -0.18 -9.88 0.96
CA LEU A 33 0.19 -9.11 2.14
C LEU A 33 1.26 -8.09 1.77
N VAL A 34 1.00 -6.82 2.06
CA VAL A 34 1.95 -5.72 1.91
C VAL A 34 2.13 -5.04 3.26
N THR A 35 3.36 -4.73 3.62
CA THR A 35 3.70 -4.07 4.88
C THR A 35 4.46 -2.79 4.64
N PHE A 36 4.07 -1.73 5.33
CA PHE A 36 4.78 -0.46 5.37
C PHE A 36 5.24 -0.19 6.81
N SER A 37 6.55 -0.10 7.02
CA SER A 37 7.16 0.19 8.33
C SER A 37 6.85 1.61 8.80
N GLY A 38 6.75 1.82 10.12
CA GLY A 38 6.75 3.15 10.73
C GLY A 38 8.05 3.91 10.47
N ALA A 39 9.17 3.20 10.30
CA ALA A 39 10.48 3.76 9.98
C ALA A 39 10.70 4.07 8.49
N ARG A 40 9.64 4.05 7.67
CA ARG A 40 9.72 4.30 6.23
C ARG A 40 10.22 5.71 5.89
N TRP A 41 10.92 5.85 4.78
CA TRP A 41 11.47 7.11 4.30
C TRP A 41 11.61 7.10 2.76
N PHE A 42 12.07 8.22 2.21
CA PHE A 42 12.27 8.41 0.78
C PHE A 42 13.66 9.01 0.52
N SER A 43 14.55 8.24 -0.12
CA SER A 43 15.81 8.76 -0.66
C SER A 43 15.62 9.65 -1.87
N ARG A 44 16.66 10.40 -2.24
CA ARG A 44 16.76 11.15 -3.51
C ARG A 44 17.62 10.38 -4.50
N THR A 45 17.02 9.34 -5.08
CA THR A 45 17.70 8.45 -6.02
C THR A 45 16.97 8.52 -7.37
N PRO A 46 17.69 8.59 -8.51
CA PRO A 46 17.05 8.56 -9.82
C PRO A 46 16.35 7.22 -10.07
N VAL A 47 15.40 7.22 -11.02
CA VAL A 47 14.76 6.00 -11.50
C VAL A 47 15.80 5.02 -12.05
N LEU A 48 15.65 3.73 -11.69
CA LEU A 48 16.49 2.64 -12.20
C LEU A 48 15.60 1.57 -12.82
N LEU A 49 15.58 1.47 -14.14
CA LEU A 49 14.85 0.38 -14.80
C LEU A 49 15.61 -0.95 -14.63
N THR A 50 14.87 -1.99 -14.26
CA THR A 50 15.39 -3.35 -14.05
C THR A 50 14.51 -4.35 -14.77
N THR A 51 14.99 -5.58 -14.96
CA THR A 51 14.23 -6.68 -15.55
C THR A 51 12.95 -6.93 -14.75
N PRO A 52 11.76 -6.58 -15.28
CA PRO A 52 10.53 -6.51 -14.49
C PRO A 52 10.07 -7.87 -13.97
N GLU A 53 10.37 -8.97 -14.67
CA GLU A 53 10.03 -10.34 -14.29
C GLU A 53 10.66 -10.76 -12.96
N ARG A 54 11.72 -10.07 -12.54
CA ARG A 54 12.41 -10.31 -11.26
C ARG A 54 12.02 -9.32 -10.17
N THR A 55 11.38 -8.21 -10.53
CA THR A 55 11.07 -7.10 -9.62
C THR A 55 9.58 -6.76 -9.68
N ILE A 56 9.16 -5.93 -10.62
CA ILE A 56 7.83 -5.33 -10.69
C ILE A 56 6.72 -6.40 -10.87
N LEU A 57 6.98 -7.39 -11.73
CA LEU A 57 6.06 -8.48 -12.08
C LEU A 57 6.09 -9.67 -11.12
N ARG A 58 6.99 -9.65 -10.14
CA ARG A 58 7.14 -10.76 -9.22
C ARG A 58 6.44 -10.43 -7.91
N TYR A 59 5.60 -11.34 -7.46
CA TYR A 59 5.13 -11.41 -6.09
C TYR A 59 5.62 -12.71 -5.47
N ASP A 60 6.42 -12.61 -4.41
CA ASP A 60 6.91 -13.78 -3.69
C ASP A 60 6.03 -14.04 -2.47
N VAL A 61 5.07 -14.95 -2.64
CA VAL A 61 4.11 -15.33 -1.59
C VAL A 61 4.80 -15.92 -0.35
N ARG A 62 6.02 -16.47 -0.51
CA ARG A 62 6.78 -17.07 0.60
C ARG A 62 7.66 -16.06 1.32
N SER A 63 7.80 -14.84 0.79
CA SER A 63 8.50 -13.78 1.50
C SER A 63 7.67 -13.36 2.70
N THR A 64 8.15 -13.67 3.91
CA THR A 64 7.55 -13.16 5.14
C THR A 64 7.54 -11.64 5.09
N ALA A 65 6.36 -11.04 5.28
CA ALA A 65 6.25 -9.60 5.43
C ALA A 65 6.77 -9.22 6.83
N SER A 66 7.78 -8.35 6.89
CA SER A 66 8.41 -7.92 8.15
C SER A 66 8.52 -6.41 8.19
N PHE A 67 8.10 -5.81 9.30
CA PHE A 67 8.25 -4.37 9.56
C PHE A 67 9.67 -3.96 9.95
N GLU A 68 10.50 -4.92 10.38
CA GLU A 68 11.87 -4.70 10.87
C GLU A 68 12.92 -4.76 9.74
N ASP A 69 12.50 -5.04 8.51
CA ASP A 69 13.41 -5.05 7.36
C ASP A 69 13.79 -3.62 6.95
N ALA A 70 14.87 -3.12 7.53
CA ALA A 70 15.41 -1.78 7.24
C ALA A 70 15.73 -1.57 5.75
N THR A 71 15.98 -2.64 4.98
CA THR A 71 16.24 -2.53 3.54
C THR A 71 14.99 -2.19 2.72
N ARG A 72 13.80 -2.41 3.31
CA ARG A 72 12.49 -2.05 2.73
C ARG A 72 11.91 -0.75 3.27
N ALA A 73 12.64 -0.06 4.15
CA ALA A 73 12.20 1.22 4.70
C ALA A 73 12.28 2.36 3.68
N ASP A 74 13.22 2.31 2.72
CA ASP A 74 13.25 3.29 1.62
C ASP A 74 12.26 2.91 0.52
N LEU A 75 11.20 3.70 0.38
CA LEU A 75 10.14 3.45 -0.58
C LEU A 75 10.40 4.10 -1.96
N THR A 76 11.42 4.95 -2.09
CA THR A 76 11.64 5.74 -3.33
C THR A 76 11.84 4.85 -4.54
N ARG A 77 12.77 3.89 -4.44
CA ARG A 77 13.20 3.10 -5.60
C ARG A 77 12.05 2.30 -6.19
N GLU A 78 11.35 1.51 -5.37
CA GLU A 78 10.26 0.66 -5.85
C GLU A 78 9.11 1.51 -6.39
N THR A 79 8.77 2.62 -5.72
CA THR A 79 7.70 3.52 -6.16
C THR A 79 8.00 4.12 -7.53
N LYS A 80 9.19 4.70 -7.73
CA LYS A 80 9.61 5.25 -9.03
C LYS A 80 9.63 4.16 -10.10
N GLN A 81 10.23 3.01 -9.80
CA GLN A 81 10.31 1.89 -10.74
C GLN A 81 8.94 1.46 -11.27
N VAL A 82 7.96 1.31 -10.38
CA VAL A 82 6.59 0.92 -10.75
C VAL A 82 5.94 1.96 -11.64
N LEU A 83 5.94 3.23 -11.21
CA LEU A 83 5.34 4.33 -11.98
C LEU A 83 5.94 4.44 -13.38
N SER A 84 7.27 4.48 -13.45
CA SER A 84 8.02 4.63 -14.70
C SER A 84 7.81 3.44 -15.63
N PHE A 85 7.93 2.22 -15.11
CA PHE A 85 7.77 1.02 -15.92
C PHE A 85 6.35 0.89 -16.48
N ILE A 86 5.32 1.10 -15.65
CA ILE A 86 3.92 1.02 -16.09
C ILE A 86 3.63 2.07 -17.16
N GLY A 87 4.10 3.31 -16.96
CA GLY A 87 3.93 4.38 -17.96
C GLY A 87 4.61 4.05 -19.29
N VAL A 88 5.86 3.58 -19.25
CA VAL A 88 6.62 3.18 -20.46
C VAL A 88 5.96 1.99 -21.16
N ALA A 89 5.63 0.92 -20.42
CA ALA A 89 5.02 -0.29 -20.98
C ALA A 89 3.67 0.02 -21.66
N SER A 90 2.87 0.89 -21.06
CA SER A 90 1.59 1.33 -21.63
C SER A 90 1.77 2.19 -22.87
N ALA A 91 2.74 3.11 -22.89
CA ALA A 91 3.07 3.91 -24.07
C ALA A 91 3.55 3.03 -25.26
N LEU A 92 4.41 2.05 -24.99
CA LEU A 92 4.87 1.09 -26.00
C LEU A 92 3.72 0.22 -26.54
N SER A 93 2.81 -0.22 -25.66
CA SER A 93 1.65 -1.03 -26.05
C SER A 93 0.70 -0.26 -26.98
N ARG A 94 0.49 1.04 -26.74
CA ARG A 94 -0.32 1.90 -27.63
C ARG A 94 0.33 2.06 -29.01
N SER A 95 1.65 2.16 -29.08
CA SER A 95 2.39 2.25 -30.35
C SER A 95 2.34 0.93 -31.14
N ALA A 96 2.50 -0.22 -30.46
CA ALA A 96 2.49 -1.54 -31.08
C ALA A 96 1.11 -1.99 -31.60
N SER A 97 0.02 -1.44 -31.06
CA SER A 97 -1.36 -1.77 -31.48
C SER A 97 -1.67 -1.40 -32.95
N GLY A 98 -0.77 -0.67 -33.63
CA GLY A 98 -0.84 -0.41 -35.07
C GLY A 98 -0.21 -1.49 -35.96
N ASP A 99 0.53 -2.45 -35.39
CA ASP A 99 1.26 -3.49 -36.10
C ASP A 99 0.76 -4.87 -35.64
N ALA A 100 -0.07 -5.53 -36.46
CA ALA A 100 -0.93 -6.66 -36.07
C ALA A 100 -0.21 -7.99 -35.74
N THR A 101 1.11 -7.99 -35.49
CA THR A 101 1.93 -9.20 -35.36
C THR A 101 2.72 -9.34 -34.05
N SER A 102 2.63 -8.39 -33.11
CA SER A 102 3.20 -8.54 -31.77
C SER A 102 2.10 -8.42 -30.71
N GLY A 103 1.62 -9.57 -30.24
CA GLY A 103 0.56 -9.63 -29.22
C GLY A 103 0.92 -8.80 -27.98
N PRO A 104 -0.08 -8.16 -27.33
CA PRO A 104 0.18 -7.33 -26.15
C PRO A 104 0.84 -8.19 -25.08
N LEU A 105 1.73 -7.61 -24.26
CA LEU A 105 2.05 -8.19 -22.96
C LEU A 105 0.74 -8.19 -22.16
N PRO A 106 -0.02 -9.31 -22.07
CA PRO A 106 -1.42 -9.28 -21.63
C PRO A 106 -1.55 -8.90 -20.15
N ARG A 107 -0.45 -8.98 -19.42
CA ARG A 107 -0.36 -8.74 -17.97
C ARG A 107 -0.51 -7.27 -17.56
N PHE A 108 -0.34 -6.33 -18.48
CA PHE A 108 -0.36 -4.89 -18.14
C PHE A 108 -1.46 -4.10 -18.85
N ALA A 109 -2.29 -4.77 -19.64
CA ALA A 109 -3.41 -4.12 -20.30
C ALA A 109 -4.29 -3.42 -19.24
N GLY A 110 -4.41 -2.10 -19.33
CA GLY A 110 -5.19 -1.30 -18.38
C GLY A 110 -4.52 -1.03 -17.03
N LEU A 111 -3.33 -1.56 -16.71
CA LEU A 111 -2.70 -1.31 -15.41
C LEU A 111 -2.35 0.16 -15.20
N GLU A 112 -1.91 0.88 -16.24
CA GLU A 112 -1.71 2.35 -16.16
C GLU A 112 -3.01 3.08 -15.83
N HIS A 113 -4.13 2.65 -16.41
CA HIS A 113 -5.43 3.24 -16.13
C HIS A 113 -5.82 3.03 -14.67
N ARG A 114 -5.69 1.80 -14.16
CA ARG A 114 -5.97 1.48 -12.74
C ARG A 114 -5.05 2.23 -11.77
N LEU A 115 -3.77 2.36 -12.12
CA LEU A 115 -2.79 3.16 -11.37
C LEU A 115 -3.23 4.62 -11.28
N ARG A 116 -3.65 5.22 -12.39
CA ARG A 116 -4.17 6.60 -12.43
C ARG A 116 -5.42 6.73 -11.56
N GLU A 117 -6.40 5.84 -11.71
CA GLU A 117 -7.60 5.88 -10.88
C GLU A 117 -7.29 5.75 -9.37
N VAL A 118 -6.23 5.01 -8.98
CA VAL A 118 -5.80 4.92 -7.57
C VAL A 118 -5.21 6.26 -7.12
N LEU A 119 -4.32 6.84 -7.92
CA LEU A 119 -3.66 8.11 -7.59
C LEU A 119 -4.63 9.30 -7.63
N ASP A 120 -5.62 9.28 -8.51
CA ASP A 120 -6.67 10.30 -8.62
C ASP A 120 -7.61 10.29 -7.40
N VAL A 121 -7.68 9.17 -6.66
CA VAL A 121 -8.37 9.14 -5.36
C VAL A 121 -7.47 9.68 -4.25
N LEU A 122 -6.20 9.32 -4.23
CA LEU A 122 -5.30 9.57 -3.10
C LEU A 122 -4.69 10.99 -3.11
N LEU A 123 -4.17 11.43 -4.24
CA LEU A 123 -3.35 12.64 -4.33
C LEU A 123 -4.10 13.97 -4.19
N PRO A 124 -5.37 14.12 -4.63
CA PRO A 124 -6.07 15.39 -4.49
C PRO A 124 -6.19 15.85 -3.04
N ALA A 125 -6.29 14.91 -2.09
CA ALA A 125 -6.32 15.23 -0.66
C ALA A 125 -5.03 15.91 -0.17
N ALA A 126 -3.88 15.61 -0.81
CA ALA A 126 -2.60 16.26 -0.56
C ALA A 126 -2.32 17.44 -1.52
N GLY A 127 -3.32 17.85 -2.32
CA GLY A 127 -3.19 18.95 -3.28
C GLY A 127 -2.23 18.65 -4.43
N CYS A 128 -2.17 17.39 -4.88
CA CYS A 128 -1.34 16.97 -6.00
C CYS A 128 -2.15 16.11 -6.99
N SER A 129 -1.66 15.97 -8.22
CA SER A 129 -2.18 15.03 -9.22
C SER A 129 -1.03 14.33 -9.95
N TYR A 130 -1.29 13.14 -10.51
CA TYR A 130 -0.27 12.38 -11.25
C TYR A 130 -0.39 12.64 -12.75
N LEU A 131 0.68 13.11 -13.37
CA LEU A 131 0.69 13.46 -14.81
C LEU A 131 1.13 12.28 -15.69
N GLY A 132 2.05 11.45 -15.19
CA GLY A 132 2.60 10.35 -15.96
C GLY A 132 4.11 10.25 -15.77
N VAL A 133 4.81 9.91 -16.84
CA VAL A 133 6.27 9.71 -16.83
C VAL A 133 6.90 10.65 -17.85
N ASP A 134 7.95 11.36 -17.44
CA ASP A 134 8.77 12.16 -18.35
C ASP A 134 9.42 11.23 -19.39
N PRO A 135 9.21 11.43 -20.70
CA PRO A 135 9.73 10.51 -21.72
C PRO A 135 11.26 10.57 -21.88
N THR A 136 11.91 11.60 -21.36
CA THR A 136 13.37 11.79 -21.46
C THR A 136 14.07 11.26 -20.23
N ARG A 137 13.59 11.65 -19.04
CA ARG A 137 14.17 11.29 -17.74
C ARG A 137 13.65 9.97 -17.20
N LEU A 138 12.48 9.53 -17.69
CA LEU A 138 11.73 8.39 -17.18
C LEU A 138 11.30 8.57 -15.72
N GLU A 139 11.31 9.80 -15.20
CA GLU A 139 10.88 10.13 -13.85
C GLU A 139 9.36 10.33 -13.81
N PRO A 140 8.66 9.88 -12.74
CA PRO A 140 7.26 10.16 -12.56
C PRO A 140 7.04 11.65 -12.28
N LEU A 141 6.09 12.25 -12.99
CA LEU A 141 5.73 13.65 -12.90
C LEU A 141 4.38 13.83 -12.20
N PHE A 142 4.32 14.88 -11.40
CA PHE A 142 3.14 15.28 -10.65
C PHE A 142 2.89 16.77 -10.82
N GLU A 143 1.64 17.20 -10.68
CA GLU A 143 1.29 18.61 -10.59
C GLU A 143 0.90 18.95 -9.16
N THR A 144 1.43 20.06 -8.63
CA THR A 144 1.00 20.60 -7.34
C THR A 144 -0.22 21.49 -7.51
N ARG A 145 -0.91 21.82 -6.40
CA ARG A 145 -2.02 22.79 -6.39
C ARG A 145 -1.67 24.15 -7.00
N GLU A 146 -0.39 24.52 -7.01
CA GLU A 146 0.11 25.77 -7.61
C GLU A 146 0.34 25.66 -9.13
N GLY A 147 0.04 24.52 -9.75
CA GLY A 147 0.30 24.25 -11.16
C GLY A 147 1.77 23.97 -11.48
N ARG A 148 2.61 23.69 -10.47
CA ARG A 148 4.01 23.34 -10.69
C ARG A 148 4.12 21.85 -11.03
N VAL A 149 4.81 21.54 -12.12
CA VAL A 149 5.20 20.17 -12.46
C VAL A 149 6.47 19.80 -11.71
N VAL A 150 6.42 18.73 -10.93
CA VAL A 150 7.49 18.29 -10.04
C VAL A 150 7.70 16.77 -10.11
N GLU A 151 8.90 16.31 -9.75
CA GLU A 151 9.18 14.88 -9.61
C GLU A 151 8.73 14.33 -8.24
N LEU A 152 8.73 13.00 -8.07
CA LEU A 152 8.34 12.35 -6.81
C LEU A 152 9.09 12.94 -5.59
N ASP A 153 10.38 13.24 -5.74
CA ASP A 153 11.26 13.66 -4.64
C ASP A 153 10.93 15.08 -4.13
N GLU A 154 10.25 15.86 -4.95
CA GLU A 154 9.82 17.24 -4.68
C GLU A 154 8.40 17.32 -4.12
N LEU A 155 7.65 16.22 -4.13
CA LEU A 155 6.31 16.17 -3.54
C LEU A 155 6.34 16.41 -2.02
N PRO A 156 5.26 17.01 -1.47
CA PRO A 156 5.00 16.98 -0.04
C PRO A 156 5.16 15.57 0.52
N LYS A 157 5.70 15.45 1.74
CA LYS A 157 5.97 14.13 2.35
C LYS A 157 4.72 13.26 2.40
N SER A 158 3.57 13.83 2.75
CA SER A 158 2.29 13.12 2.76
C SER A 158 1.92 12.57 1.38
N ALA A 159 2.08 13.35 0.31
CA ALA A 159 1.81 12.92 -1.06
C ALA A 159 2.72 11.78 -1.52
N ARG A 160 4.02 11.80 -1.14
CA ARG A 160 4.94 10.69 -1.41
C ARG A 160 4.49 9.38 -0.76
N HIS A 161 4.06 9.44 0.50
CA HIS A 161 3.55 8.28 1.23
C HIS A 161 2.26 7.75 0.60
N LEU A 162 1.29 8.62 0.34
CA LEU A 162 0.04 8.22 -0.32
C LEU A 162 0.29 7.60 -1.70
N THR A 163 1.22 8.15 -2.47
CA THR A 163 1.68 7.55 -3.74
C THR A 163 2.20 6.15 -3.50
N ALA A 164 3.18 5.96 -2.60
CA ALA A 164 3.76 4.64 -2.34
C ALA A 164 2.72 3.61 -1.85
N PHE A 165 1.81 4.02 -0.96
CA PHE A 165 0.76 3.12 -0.44
C PHE A 165 -0.14 2.60 -1.55
N GLY A 166 -0.61 3.47 -2.44
CA GLY A 166 -1.43 3.04 -3.58
C GLY A 166 -0.64 2.23 -4.60
N VAL A 167 0.53 2.74 -5.01
CA VAL A 167 1.34 2.19 -6.11
C VAL A 167 1.90 0.82 -5.76
N LEU A 168 2.51 0.65 -4.59
CA LEU A 168 3.15 -0.61 -4.21
C LEU A 168 2.11 -1.69 -3.88
N THR A 169 0.97 -1.30 -3.31
CA THR A 169 -0.15 -2.23 -3.09
C THR A 169 -0.74 -2.69 -4.42
N LEU A 170 -1.04 -1.76 -5.33
CA LEU A 170 -1.57 -2.10 -6.65
C LEU A 170 -0.60 -3.00 -7.44
N ARG A 171 0.71 -2.72 -7.38
CA ARG A 171 1.75 -3.57 -7.97
C ARG A 171 1.68 -4.99 -7.41
N ALA A 172 1.63 -5.14 -6.09
CA ALA A 172 1.58 -6.46 -5.44
C ALA A 172 0.34 -7.25 -5.87
N LEU A 173 -0.83 -6.60 -5.91
CA LEU A 173 -2.08 -7.19 -6.38
C LEU A 173 -2.01 -7.64 -7.85
N ALA A 174 -1.51 -6.77 -8.73
CA ALA A 174 -1.36 -7.08 -10.15
C ALA A 174 -0.37 -8.23 -10.41
N ALA A 175 0.72 -8.29 -9.64
CA ALA A 175 1.73 -9.34 -9.75
C ALA A 175 1.26 -10.68 -9.19
N ALA A 176 0.49 -10.68 -8.10
CA ALA A 176 -0.03 -11.89 -7.47
C ALA A 176 -1.22 -12.49 -8.23
N TYR A 177 -2.05 -11.66 -8.86
CA TYR A 177 -3.25 -12.09 -9.58
C TYR A 177 -3.22 -11.71 -11.08
N PRO A 178 -2.31 -12.31 -11.89
CA PRO A 178 -2.25 -12.02 -13.32
C PRO A 178 -3.59 -12.31 -14.00
N GLY A 179 -4.12 -11.33 -14.74
CA GLY A 179 -5.38 -11.46 -15.48
C GLY A 179 -6.64 -11.10 -14.70
N LYS A 180 -6.52 -10.80 -13.40
CA LYS A 180 -7.59 -10.15 -12.62
C LYS A 180 -7.33 -8.64 -12.60
N ASP A 181 -8.40 -7.86 -12.56
CA ASP A 181 -8.28 -6.44 -12.27
C ASP A 181 -7.71 -6.23 -10.86
N ALA A 182 -6.57 -5.56 -10.77
CA ALA A 182 -5.87 -5.35 -9.51
C ALA A 182 -6.67 -4.48 -8.51
N ARG A 183 -7.61 -3.64 -8.96
CA ARG A 183 -8.50 -2.89 -8.05
C ARG A 183 -9.61 -3.76 -7.44
N GLU A 184 -9.96 -4.85 -8.11
CA GLU A 184 -10.96 -5.83 -7.67
C GLU A 184 -10.32 -7.05 -6.98
N ALA A 185 -9.00 -7.04 -6.84
CA ALA A 185 -8.24 -8.09 -6.16
C ALA A 185 -8.24 -7.87 -4.65
N GLU A 186 -8.32 -8.98 -3.91
CA GLU A 186 -8.31 -8.96 -2.46
C GLU A 186 -6.87 -8.96 -1.94
N GLY A 187 -6.63 -8.22 -0.86
CA GLY A 187 -5.33 -8.18 -0.21
C GLY A 187 -5.42 -7.58 1.18
N VAL A 188 -4.38 -7.77 1.97
CA VAL A 188 -4.22 -7.18 3.30
C VAL A 188 -3.01 -6.27 3.25
N VAL A 189 -3.17 -5.05 3.74
CA VAL A 189 -2.08 -4.09 3.88
C VAL A 189 -1.94 -3.70 5.34
N LEU A 190 -0.73 -3.83 5.87
CA LEU A 190 -0.39 -3.38 7.21
C LEU A 190 0.41 -2.08 7.11
N LEU A 191 -0.09 -1.02 7.72
CA LEU A 191 0.54 0.29 7.76
C LEU A 191 0.89 0.63 9.20
N ASP A 192 2.19 0.60 9.51
CA ASP A 192 2.66 0.95 10.85
C ASP A 192 2.88 2.47 10.96
N ASP A 193 2.58 3.10 12.10
CA ASP A 193 2.61 4.56 12.30
C ASP A 193 1.99 5.33 11.12
N ALA A 194 0.73 5.04 10.82
CA ALA A 194 -0.01 5.49 9.65
C ALA A 194 0.02 7.02 9.44
N GLU A 195 0.01 7.78 10.53
CA GLU A 195 0.01 9.25 10.57
C GLU A 195 1.33 9.91 10.16
N THR A 196 2.42 9.13 10.09
CA THR A 196 3.77 9.68 9.94
C THR A 196 3.87 10.62 8.73
N HIS A 197 4.31 11.84 9.00
CA HIS A 197 4.46 12.93 8.02
C HIS A 197 3.16 13.40 7.33
N MET A 198 1.99 13.15 7.93
CA MET A 198 0.70 13.64 7.45
C MET A 198 0.16 14.79 8.29
N GLU A 199 -0.50 15.75 7.62
CA GLU A 199 -1.29 16.80 8.26
C GLU A 199 -2.57 16.24 8.88
N LEU A 200 -3.12 16.88 9.91
CA LEU A 200 -4.30 16.38 10.67
C LEU A 200 -5.52 16.06 9.79
N HIS A 201 -5.77 16.87 8.76
CA HIS A 201 -6.90 16.64 7.86
C HIS A 201 -6.72 15.37 7.01
N LEU A 202 -5.48 15.05 6.61
CA LEU A 202 -5.15 13.80 5.91
C LEU A 202 -5.23 12.60 6.83
N GLN A 203 -4.77 12.74 8.08
CA GLN A 203 -4.89 11.68 9.09
C GLN A 203 -6.34 11.23 9.27
N ARG A 204 -7.28 12.20 9.39
CA ARG A 204 -8.73 11.92 9.48
C ARG A 204 -9.31 11.30 8.21
N ALA A 205 -8.77 11.65 7.03
CA ALA A 205 -9.29 11.15 5.77
C ALA A 205 -8.68 9.79 5.37
N LEU A 206 -7.54 9.40 5.95
CA LEU A 206 -6.67 8.33 5.48
C LEU A 206 -7.41 7.01 5.25
N GLY A 207 -8.12 6.50 6.26
CA GLY A 207 -8.85 5.23 6.14
C GLY A 207 -9.89 5.25 5.01
N SER A 208 -10.60 6.37 4.85
CA SER A 208 -11.58 6.53 3.76
C SER A 208 -10.93 6.60 2.38
N LEU A 209 -9.77 7.28 2.26
CA LEU A 209 -9.03 7.42 1.01
C LEU A 209 -8.47 6.08 0.55
N LEU A 210 -7.85 5.33 1.47
CA LEU A 210 -7.29 4.01 1.20
C LEU A 210 -8.38 3.01 0.75
N ARG A 211 -9.52 2.99 1.44
CA ARG A 211 -10.69 2.17 1.06
C ARG A 211 -11.26 2.55 -0.31
N LYS A 212 -11.37 3.85 -0.62
CA LYS A 212 -11.85 4.30 -1.94
C LYS A 212 -10.87 3.95 -3.06
N ALA A 213 -9.58 4.02 -2.79
CA ALA A 213 -8.54 3.75 -3.78
C ALA A 213 -8.47 2.26 -4.13
N LEU A 214 -8.52 1.38 -3.13
CA LEU A 214 -8.48 -0.08 -3.30
C LEU A 214 -9.58 -0.75 -2.44
N PRO A 215 -10.82 -0.86 -2.96
CA PRO A 215 -11.99 -1.26 -2.16
C PRO A 215 -12.00 -2.70 -1.64
N LYS A 216 -11.25 -3.60 -2.28
CA LYS A 216 -11.14 -5.01 -1.89
C LYS A 216 -9.93 -5.29 -1.00
N VAL A 217 -9.19 -4.25 -0.61
CA VAL A 217 -8.05 -4.36 0.30
C VAL A 217 -8.50 -4.09 1.74
N GLN A 218 -8.14 -5.00 2.64
CA GLN A 218 -8.24 -4.77 4.07
C GLN A 218 -7.01 -3.98 4.54
N TRP A 219 -7.24 -2.78 5.05
CA TRP A 219 -6.20 -1.92 5.59
C TRP A 219 -6.16 -2.04 7.10
N ILE A 220 -5.04 -2.48 7.66
CA ILE A 220 -4.79 -2.54 9.10
C ILE A 220 -3.76 -1.48 9.42
N LEU A 221 -4.18 -0.47 10.18
CA LEU A 221 -3.35 0.68 10.51
C LEU A 221 -2.98 0.64 11.99
N THR A 222 -1.71 0.82 12.33
CA THR A 222 -1.32 1.21 13.69
C THR A 222 -1.15 2.72 13.72
N THR A 223 -1.52 3.34 14.84
CA THR A 223 -1.43 4.79 14.99
C THR A 223 -1.40 5.16 16.46
N SER A 224 -0.62 6.19 16.77
CA SER A 224 -0.67 6.90 18.04
C SER A 224 -1.55 8.16 17.97
N SER A 225 -1.97 8.55 16.77
CA SER A 225 -2.72 9.78 16.53
C SER A 225 -4.23 9.58 16.73
N PRO A 226 -4.85 10.31 17.68
CA PRO A 226 -6.30 10.35 17.79
C PRO A 226 -6.98 10.85 16.52
N ALA A 227 -6.29 11.63 15.68
CA ALA A 227 -6.89 12.17 14.45
C ALA A 227 -7.16 11.07 13.41
N VAL A 228 -6.35 10.01 13.36
CA VAL A 228 -6.63 8.83 12.52
C VAL A 228 -7.86 8.10 13.06
N THR A 229 -7.89 7.85 14.37
CA THR A 229 -9.02 7.19 15.05
C THR A 229 -10.33 7.94 14.87
N LEU A 230 -10.33 9.27 14.95
CA LEU A 230 -11.50 10.12 14.71
C LEU A 230 -12.03 10.05 13.26
N GLY A 231 -11.21 9.57 12.33
CA GLY A 231 -11.59 9.32 10.94
C GLY A 231 -12.18 7.94 10.67
N CYS A 232 -12.24 7.09 11.69
CA CYS A 232 -12.72 5.72 11.63
C CYS A 232 -14.06 5.56 12.35
N ASP A 233 -14.84 4.58 11.93
CA ASP A 233 -16.03 4.17 12.67
C ASP A 233 -15.62 3.47 13.98
N THR A 234 -16.49 3.52 14.99
CA THR A 234 -16.17 2.97 16.33
C THR A 234 -15.86 1.47 16.30
N GLU A 235 -16.49 0.74 15.38
CA GLU A 235 -16.23 -0.69 15.11
C GLU A 235 -14.93 -0.97 14.33
N GLU A 236 -14.31 0.05 13.74
CA GLU A 236 -13.04 -0.06 13.03
C GLU A 236 -11.83 0.18 13.96
N VAL A 237 -12.07 0.52 15.24
CA VAL A 237 -11.03 0.93 16.18
C VAL A 237 -10.80 -0.12 17.25
N LEU A 238 -9.53 -0.50 17.39
CA LEU A 238 -9.02 -1.32 18.49
C LEU A 238 -8.00 -0.49 19.27
N ALA A 239 -8.23 -0.29 20.57
CA ALA A 239 -7.29 0.43 21.42
C ALA A 239 -6.48 -0.55 22.27
N LEU A 240 -5.15 -0.42 22.20
CA LEU A 240 -4.21 -1.16 23.03
C LEU A 240 -3.72 -0.24 24.14
N ARG A 241 -4.00 -0.58 25.41
CA ARG A 241 -3.58 0.24 26.56
C ARG A 241 -2.76 -0.59 27.53
N ARG A 242 -1.77 0.06 28.15
CA ARG A 242 -0.95 -0.58 29.17
C ARG A 242 -1.60 -0.42 30.54
N ALA A 243 -1.99 -1.52 31.17
CA ALA A 243 -2.48 -1.53 32.54
C ALA A 243 -1.37 -1.10 33.50
N THR A 244 -1.62 -0.04 34.28
CA THR A 244 -0.63 0.56 35.19
C THR A 244 -0.24 -0.39 36.33
N ALA A 245 -1.16 -1.21 36.82
CA ALA A 245 -0.94 -2.12 37.93
C ALA A 245 -0.12 -3.37 37.55
N THR A 246 -0.33 -3.93 36.36
CA THR A 246 0.26 -5.22 35.94
C THR A 246 1.31 -5.06 34.84
N GLY A 247 1.37 -3.89 34.19
CA GLY A 247 2.20 -3.65 33.02
C GLY A 247 1.77 -4.40 31.76
N ARG A 248 0.66 -5.14 31.80
CA ARG A 248 0.10 -5.90 30.68
C ARG A 248 -0.54 -4.95 29.66
N VAL A 249 -0.59 -5.37 28.40
CA VAL A 249 -1.34 -4.67 27.34
C VAL A 249 -2.73 -5.29 27.27
N GLU A 250 -3.75 -4.45 27.38
CA GLU A 250 -5.16 -4.80 27.31
C GLU A 250 -5.77 -4.22 26.03
N LEU A 251 -6.67 -5.00 25.42
CA LEU A 251 -7.40 -4.65 24.19
C LEU A 251 -8.79 -4.11 24.56
N PHE A 252 -9.16 -2.98 23.95
CA PHE A 252 -10.47 -2.36 24.09
C PHE A 252 -11.10 -2.19 22.71
N GLU A 253 -12.36 -2.58 22.58
CA GLU A 253 -13.09 -2.61 21.30
C GLU A 253 -14.38 -1.78 21.38
N GLY A 254 -14.91 -1.40 20.22
CA GLY A 254 -16.17 -0.68 20.12
C GLY A 254 -16.13 0.64 20.90
N PRO A 255 -17.22 1.02 21.62
CA PRO A 255 -17.26 2.29 22.35
C PRO A 255 -16.11 2.47 23.35
N LEU A 256 -15.62 1.38 23.95
CA LEU A 256 -14.53 1.43 24.92
C LEU A 256 -13.18 1.76 24.28
N ALA A 257 -13.01 1.51 22.98
CA ALA A 257 -11.78 1.82 22.26
C ALA A 257 -11.52 3.34 22.22
N VAL A 258 -12.59 4.14 22.20
CA VAL A 258 -12.55 5.61 22.06
C VAL A 258 -12.64 6.34 23.41
N VAL A 259 -13.04 5.64 24.48
CA VAL A 259 -13.17 6.20 25.84
C VAL A 259 -11.87 5.97 26.62
N HIS A 260 -11.23 7.05 27.05
CA HIS A 260 -9.99 7.04 27.85
C HIS A 260 -10.21 6.67 29.32
#